data_AF-A0A7L8RPW0-F1
#
_entry.id   AF-A0A7L8RPW0-F1
#
_cell.length_a   1.000
_cell.length_b   1.000
_cell.length_c   1.000
_cell.angle_alpha   90.00
_cell.angle_beta   90.00
_cell.angle_gamma   90.00
#
_symmetry.space_group_name_H-M   'P 1'
#
loop_
_entity.id
_entity.type
_entity.pdbx_description
1 polymer ?
#
loop_
_entity_poly.entity_id
_entity_poly.type
_entity_poly.pdbx_seq_one_letter_code
_entity_poly.pdbx_strand_id
1 'polypeptide(L)'
;MNGRIVITGTGRAGTTLLVQLLTHLGEDTGFASDLSRGYFEKARAGLEWHLSDYPNLPEVIKGPHFCDQIDEMLTLGITISHVIIPVRNFADAAASRRHVQHETIGSVNGWGTPGGLWSTERGADQEAVIRQKFTTLMESVVRNDIPATFIAFPRLTEDAEYLFNKLVHAFPHLERDAFDIAFKAVVRPEIVHHKFVDPTPAALITPVTQAPVRVDHKRPSAEEIAVYVNSLVSSGYVMMSSAS
;
A
#
# COMPACT_ATOMS: atom_id res chain seq x y z
N MET A 1 -21.02 -9.16 8.30
CA MET A 1 -20.68 -10.11 7.22
C MET A 1 -19.83 -11.22 7.82
N ASN A 2 -19.87 -12.47 7.34
CA ASN A 2 -18.99 -13.52 7.88
C ASN A 2 -17.68 -13.55 7.09
N GLY A 3 -16.72 -12.70 7.45
CA GLY A 3 -15.40 -12.66 6.82
C GLY A 3 -14.78 -11.26 6.84
N ARG A 4 -13.47 -11.18 6.65
CA ARG A 4 -12.71 -9.92 6.65
C ARG A 4 -12.83 -9.19 5.32
N ILE A 5 -12.81 -7.87 5.38
CA ILE A 5 -12.70 -6.98 4.23
C ILE A 5 -11.22 -6.63 4.04
N VAL A 6 -10.68 -6.93 2.86
CA VAL A 6 -9.26 -6.74 2.55
C VAL A 6 -9.08 -5.52 1.65
N ILE A 7 -8.33 -4.52 2.12
CA ILE A 7 -7.91 -3.37 1.32
C ILE A 7 -6.50 -3.64 0.80
N THR A 8 -6.37 -3.86 -0.50
CA THR A 8 -5.08 -4.13 -1.14
C THR A 8 -5.03 -3.58 -2.56
N GLY A 9 -3.86 -3.60 -3.17
CA GLY A 9 -3.65 -3.12 -4.52
C GLY A 9 -2.16 -2.91 -4.78
N THR A 10 -1.84 -2.13 -5.80
CA THR A 10 -0.44 -1.95 -6.22
C THR A 10 0.35 -0.93 -5.38
N GLY A 11 -0.26 -0.45 -4.28
CA GLY A 11 0.25 0.62 -3.44
C GLY A 11 0.22 1.99 -4.13
N ARG A 12 0.47 3.06 -3.37
CA ARG A 12 0.46 4.46 -3.87
C ARG A 12 -0.85 4.91 -4.54
N ALA A 13 -1.95 4.23 -4.22
CA ALA A 13 -3.29 4.46 -4.76
C ALA A 13 -4.31 4.81 -3.66
N GLY A 14 -3.87 5.46 -2.56
CA GLY A 14 -4.80 5.94 -1.52
C GLY A 14 -5.34 4.90 -0.54
N THR A 15 -4.70 3.73 -0.42
CA THR A 15 -5.14 2.67 0.53
C THR A 15 -5.10 3.13 1.98
N THR A 16 -4.13 3.96 2.37
CA THR A 16 -4.08 4.54 3.73
C THR A 16 -5.28 5.44 3.99
N LEU A 17 -5.66 6.32 3.05
CA LEU A 17 -6.84 7.18 3.20
C LEU A 17 -8.11 6.38 3.43
N LEU A 18 -8.28 5.24 2.74
CA LEU A 18 -9.43 4.35 2.97
C LEU A 18 -9.46 3.82 4.40
N VAL A 19 -8.32 3.41 4.96
CA VAL A 19 -8.28 3.01 6.38
C VAL A 19 -8.66 4.17 7.27
N GLN A 20 -8.09 5.37 7.07
CA GLN A 20 -8.44 6.54 7.90
C GLN A 20 -9.93 6.85 7.86
N LEU A 21 -10.53 6.81 6.66
CA LEU A 21 -11.95 7.06 6.45
C LEU A 21 -12.83 6.03 7.15
N LEU A 22 -12.53 4.74 6.98
CA LEU A 22 -13.29 3.64 7.58
C LEU A 22 -13.15 3.65 9.12
N THR A 23 -11.97 3.99 9.66
CA THR A 23 -11.79 4.21 11.10
C THR A 23 -12.70 5.35 11.59
N HIS A 24 -12.80 6.46 10.86
CA HIS A 24 -13.68 7.58 11.22
C HIS A 24 -15.17 7.23 11.11
N LEU A 25 -15.52 6.30 10.23
CA LEU A 25 -16.88 5.78 10.07
C LEU A 25 -17.23 4.72 11.13
N GLY A 26 -16.29 4.34 12.00
CA GLY A 26 -16.51 3.38 13.07
C GLY A 26 -16.34 1.92 12.65
N GLU A 27 -15.77 1.65 11.47
CA GLU A 27 -15.46 0.29 11.05
C GLU A 27 -14.28 -0.27 11.87
N ASP A 28 -14.31 -1.57 12.14
CA ASP A 28 -13.23 -2.26 12.84
C ASP A 28 -12.00 -2.40 11.94
N THR A 29 -11.13 -1.41 12.01
CA THR A 29 -9.83 -1.35 11.34
C THR A 29 -8.67 -1.69 12.27
N GLY A 30 -8.97 -1.91 13.57
CA GLY A 30 -8.01 -2.07 14.66
C GLY A 30 -7.17 -0.82 14.98
N PHE A 31 -7.50 0.36 14.41
CA PHE A 31 -6.87 1.63 14.73
C PHE A 31 -7.85 2.55 15.48
N ALA A 32 -7.32 3.41 16.36
CA ALA A 32 -8.09 4.47 16.98
C ALA A 32 -8.19 5.69 16.04
N SER A 33 -9.15 6.59 16.31
CA SER A 33 -9.31 7.85 15.56
C SER A 33 -8.07 8.75 15.63
N ASP A 34 -7.26 8.63 16.70
CA ASP A 34 -5.90 9.17 16.75
C ASP A 34 -4.93 8.25 16.00
N LEU A 35 -4.80 8.51 14.70
CA LEU A 35 -4.02 7.75 13.73
C LEU A 35 -2.51 8.10 13.74
N SER A 36 -2.04 8.84 14.75
CA SER A 36 -0.63 9.21 14.91
C SER A 36 0.29 7.99 15.05
N ARG A 37 -0.22 6.89 15.59
CA ARG A 37 0.49 5.60 15.68
C ARG A 37 0.36 4.81 14.38
N GLY A 38 1.45 4.74 13.62
CA GLY A 38 1.55 3.88 12.42
C GLY A 38 1.36 4.59 11.08
N TYR A 39 1.13 5.90 11.07
CA TYR A 39 1.19 6.72 9.85
C TYR A 39 2.59 7.30 9.65
N PHE A 40 3.21 7.04 8.49
CA PHE A 40 4.49 7.61 8.11
C PHE A 40 4.27 8.81 7.20
N GLU A 41 4.40 10.02 7.73
CA GLU A 41 4.08 11.26 7.00
C GLU A 41 4.90 11.45 5.72
N LYS A 42 6.22 11.24 5.78
CA LYS A 42 7.11 11.31 4.60
C LYS A 42 6.72 10.30 3.52
N ALA A 43 6.43 9.07 3.93
CA ALA A 43 6.03 8.01 3.00
C ALA A 43 4.55 8.12 2.60
N ARG A 44 3.73 8.95 3.27
CA ARG A 44 2.27 9.01 3.11
C ARG A 44 1.62 7.62 3.08
N ALA A 45 2.12 6.73 3.94
CA ALA A 45 1.81 5.31 3.98
C ALA A 45 1.73 4.82 5.44
N GLY A 46 1.40 3.54 5.63
CA GLY A 46 1.15 2.97 6.96
C GLY A 46 -0.31 2.61 7.19
N LEU A 47 -0.65 2.30 8.44
CA LEU A 47 -1.90 1.65 8.85
C LEU A 47 -2.06 0.29 8.14
N GLU A 48 -1.10 -0.60 8.38
CA GLU A 48 -1.01 -1.90 7.71
C GLU A 48 -1.02 -3.03 8.72
N TRP A 49 -1.56 -4.17 8.31
CA TRP A 49 -1.58 -5.43 9.04
C TRP A 49 -0.75 -6.46 8.29
N HIS A 50 -0.25 -7.45 9.01
CA HIS A 50 0.52 -8.57 8.49
C HIS A 50 -0.18 -9.89 8.81
N LEU A 51 0.03 -10.92 7.98
CA LEU A 51 -0.53 -12.26 8.27
C LEU A 51 -0.02 -12.85 9.59
N SER A 52 1.17 -12.43 10.04
CA SER A 52 1.71 -12.79 11.35
C SER A 52 0.87 -12.30 12.53
N ASP A 53 -0.04 -11.34 12.31
CA ASP A 53 -0.92 -10.80 13.35
C ASP A 53 -2.15 -11.68 13.58
N TYR A 54 -2.39 -12.68 12.71
CA TYR A 54 -3.43 -13.69 12.90
C TYR A 54 -3.16 -14.52 14.18
N PRO A 55 -4.17 -14.75 15.06
CA PRO A 55 -5.61 -14.59 14.83
C PRO A 55 -6.21 -13.21 15.16
N ASN A 56 -5.42 -12.25 15.62
CA ASN A 56 -5.90 -10.96 16.17
C ASN A 56 -6.14 -9.87 15.10
N LEU A 57 -6.38 -10.27 13.86
CA LEU A 57 -6.67 -9.33 12.76
C LEU A 57 -8.09 -8.74 12.91
N PRO A 58 -8.27 -7.42 12.73
CA PRO A 58 -9.60 -6.79 12.76
C PRO A 58 -10.46 -7.22 11.55
N GLU A 59 -11.71 -6.73 11.49
CA GLU A 59 -12.61 -6.99 10.36
C GLU A 59 -12.09 -6.40 9.03
N VAL A 60 -11.60 -5.15 9.06
CA VAL A 60 -11.05 -4.44 7.91
C VAL A 60 -9.52 -4.42 8.00
N ILE A 61 -8.85 -5.14 7.10
CA ILE A 61 -7.38 -5.22 7.07
C ILE A 61 -6.82 -4.58 5.81
N LYS A 62 -5.67 -3.91 5.94
CA LYS A 62 -4.93 -3.30 4.84
C LYS A 62 -3.52 -3.83 4.83
N GLY A 63 -2.99 -4.20 3.67
CA GLY A 63 -1.61 -4.64 3.57
C GLY A 63 -1.14 -4.57 2.12
N PRO A 64 0.02 -3.95 1.81
CA PRO A 64 0.51 -3.88 0.45
C PRO A 64 0.81 -5.27 -0.10
N HIS A 65 1.29 -6.19 0.73
CA HIS A 65 1.62 -7.56 0.34
C HIS A 65 0.40 -8.45 0.11
N PHE A 66 -0.79 -8.05 0.57
CA PHE A 66 -1.99 -8.86 0.42
C PHE A 66 -2.38 -9.12 -1.03
N CYS A 67 -1.89 -8.31 -1.98
CA CYS A 67 -2.10 -8.56 -3.41
C CYS A 67 -1.48 -9.88 -3.90
N ASP A 68 -0.47 -10.40 -3.19
CA ASP A 68 0.17 -11.69 -3.47
C ASP A 68 -0.24 -12.80 -2.49
N GLN A 69 -1.07 -12.48 -1.49
CA GLN A 69 -1.30 -13.34 -0.32
C GLN A 69 -2.77 -13.73 -0.11
N ILE A 70 -3.64 -13.48 -1.09
CA ILE A 70 -5.05 -13.92 -1.01
C ILE A 70 -5.15 -15.43 -0.78
N ASP A 71 -4.41 -16.24 -1.54
CA ASP A 71 -4.43 -17.70 -1.39
C ASP A 71 -3.82 -18.16 -0.05
N GLU A 72 -2.79 -17.46 0.43
CA GLU A 72 -2.16 -17.72 1.73
C GLU A 72 -3.15 -17.46 2.88
N MET A 73 -3.90 -16.35 2.81
CA MET A 73 -4.97 -16.04 3.77
C MET A 73 -6.01 -17.16 3.84
N LEU A 74 -6.50 -17.61 2.69
CA LEU A 74 -7.51 -18.68 2.64
C LEU A 74 -6.95 -19.99 3.21
N THR A 75 -5.68 -20.32 2.91
CA THR A 75 -5.00 -21.50 3.45
C THR A 75 -4.86 -21.45 4.97
N LEU A 76 -4.64 -20.26 5.53
CA LEU A 76 -4.60 -20.04 6.98
C LEU A 76 -5.98 -20.10 7.66
N GLY A 77 -7.06 -20.28 6.89
CA GLY A 77 -8.43 -20.29 7.40
C GLY A 77 -9.04 -18.89 7.58
N ILE A 78 -8.41 -17.85 7.05
CA ILE A 78 -8.98 -16.49 7.05
C ILE A 78 -10.06 -16.42 5.98
N THR A 79 -11.31 -16.27 6.39
CA THR A 79 -12.42 -15.99 5.46
C THR A 79 -12.36 -14.54 5.00
N ILE A 80 -12.40 -14.33 3.68
CA ILE A 80 -12.44 -13.00 3.05
C ILE A 80 -13.85 -12.79 2.49
N SER A 81 -14.53 -11.74 2.94
CA SER A 81 -15.89 -11.40 2.49
C SER A 81 -15.88 -10.45 1.30
N HIS A 82 -14.87 -9.58 1.22
CA HIS A 82 -14.76 -8.58 0.15
C HIS A 82 -13.32 -8.11 -0.02
N VAL A 83 -12.93 -7.73 -1.24
CA VAL A 83 -11.66 -7.06 -1.52
C VAL A 83 -11.90 -5.67 -2.09
N ILE A 84 -11.36 -4.64 -1.45
CA ILE A 84 -11.36 -3.27 -1.95
C ILE A 84 -10.02 -3.01 -2.63
N ILE A 85 -10.07 -2.67 -3.92
CA ILE A 85 -8.90 -2.55 -4.79
C ILE A 85 -8.80 -1.12 -5.34
N PRO A 86 -8.03 -0.23 -4.70
CA PRO A 86 -7.73 1.08 -5.26
C PRO A 86 -6.78 0.94 -6.46
N VAL A 87 -7.15 1.54 -7.58
CA VAL A 87 -6.42 1.46 -8.84
C VAL A 87 -5.94 2.84 -9.25
N ARG A 88 -4.63 2.96 -9.44
CA ARG A 88 -3.96 4.13 -10.02
C ARG A 88 -3.35 3.73 -11.36
N ASN A 89 -3.20 4.67 -12.28
CA ASN A 89 -2.36 4.48 -13.46
C ASN A 89 -0.99 3.90 -13.05
N PHE A 90 -0.59 2.79 -13.69
CA PHE A 90 0.60 2.04 -13.28
C PHE A 90 1.90 2.83 -13.46
N ALA A 91 2.00 3.63 -14.51
CA ALA A 91 3.15 4.50 -14.74
C ALA A 91 3.24 5.57 -13.64
N ASP A 92 2.12 6.19 -13.27
CA ASP A 92 2.09 7.17 -12.18
C ASP A 92 2.40 6.55 -10.81
N ALA A 93 1.93 5.32 -10.56
CA ALA A 93 2.25 4.60 -9.34
C ALA A 93 3.75 4.24 -9.27
N ALA A 94 4.34 3.79 -10.38
CA ALA A 94 5.76 3.49 -10.49
C ALA A 94 6.61 4.75 -10.32
N ALA A 95 6.23 5.85 -10.98
CA ALA A 95 6.89 7.15 -10.84
C ALA A 95 6.79 7.68 -9.41
N SER A 96 5.65 7.51 -8.73
CA SER A 96 5.52 7.85 -7.30
C SER A 96 6.52 7.09 -6.44
N ARG A 97 6.70 5.79 -6.68
CA ARG A 97 7.66 4.96 -5.95
C ARG A 97 9.10 5.36 -6.23
N ARG A 98 9.46 5.60 -7.50
CA ARG A 98 10.80 6.12 -7.88
C ARG A 98 11.09 7.45 -7.21
N HIS A 99 10.10 8.34 -7.14
CA HIS A 99 10.25 9.63 -6.47
C HIS A 99 10.54 9.46 -4.98
N VAL A 100 9.74 8.68 -4.25
CA VAL A 100 9.98 8.41 -2.81
C VAL A 100 11.32 7.72 -2.59
N GLN A 101 11.70 6.80 -3.47
CA GLN A 101 13.02 6.15 -3.45
C GLN A 101 14.14 7.20 -3.54
N HIS A 102 14.08 8.07 -4.55
CA HIS A 102 15.07 9.11 -4.76
C HIS A 102 15.12 10.11 -3.59
N GLU A 103 13.97 10.56 -3.08
CA GLU A 103 13.92 11.45 -1.93
C GLU A 103 14.52 10.83 -0.66
N THR A 104 14.41 9.50 -0.51
CA THR A 104 14.90 8.83 0.70
C THR A 104 16.38 8.47 0.62
N ILE A 105 16.85 7.99 -0.53
CA ILE A 105 18.22 7.43 -0.67
C ILE A 105 19.08 8.11 -1.74
N GLY A 106 18.59 9.19 -2.36
CA GLY A 106 19.31 9.94 -3.40
C GLY A 106 19.45 9.20 -4.75
N SER A 107 18.72 8.09 -4.93
CA SER A 107 18.80 7.24 -6.12
C SER A 107 17.44 6.65 -6.47
N VAL A 108 17.15 6.47 -7.77
CA VAL A 108 15.96 5.75 -8.25
C VAL A 108 16.14 4.23 -8.29
N ASN A 109 17.35 3.76 -7.95
CA ASN A 109 17.73 2.33 -7.87
C ASN A 109 18.32 2.02 -6.49
N GLY A 110 18.32 0.75 -6.12
CA GLY A 110 18.83 0.21 -4.87
C GLY A 110 17.73 -0.41 -4.02
N TRP A 111 18.10 -0.78 -2.80
CA TRP A 111 17.20 -1.41 -1.83
C TRP A 111 15.94 -0.59 -1.61
N GLY A 112 14.78 -1.24 -1.66
CA GLY A 112 13.49 -0.58 -1.46
C GLY A 112 13.39 0.08 -0.09
N THR A 113 12.83 1.29 -0.07
CA THR A 113 12.46 2.03 1.15
C THR A 113 10.95 2.00 1.37
N PRO A 114 10.40 2.20 2.59
CA PRO A 114 8.97 2.39 2.79
C PRO A 114 8.36 3.41 1.82
N GLY A 115 7.41 2.95 0.99
CA GLY A 115 6.77 3.77 -0.05
C GLY A 115 7.56 3.94 -1.35
N GLY A 116 8.83 3.52 -1.39
CA GLY A 116 9.71 3.52 -2.56
C GLY A 116 9.54 2.28 -3.45
N LEU A 117 10.64 1.80 -4.03
CA LEU A 117 10.63 0.61 -4.88
C LEU A 117 10.08 -0.62 -4.14
N TRP A 118 9.41 -1.49 -4.88
CA TRP A 118 8.76 -2.66 -4.33
C TRP A 118 9.02 -3.87 -5.21
N SER A 119 9.56 -4.93 -4.61
CA SER A 119 9.96 -6.18 -5.26
C SER A 119 10.91 -6.02 -6.45
N THR A 120 11.67 -4.92 -6.49
CA THR A 120 12.78 -4.68 -7.41
C THR A 120 13.73 -3.66 -6.82
N GLU A 121 15.00 -3.70 -7.22
CA GLU A 121 16.02 -2.68 -6.92
C GLU A 121 16.23 -1.71 -8.11
N ARG A 122 15.51 -1.92 -9.21
CA ARG A 122 15.66 -1.17 -10.45
C ARG A 122 14.38 -0.36 -10.69
N GLY A 123 14.49 0.96 -10.65
CA GLY A 123 13.34 1.86 -10.82
C GLY A 123 12.64 1.73 -12.17
N ALA A 124 13.37 1.34 -13.21
CA ALA A 124 12.83 1.07 -14.55
C ALA A 124 11.87 -0.13 -14.57
N ASP A 125 12.08 -1.11 -13.69
CA ASP A 125 11.29 -2.35 -13.67
C ASP A 125 10.02 -2.21 -12.81
N GLN A 126 9.91 -1.11 -12.05
CA GLN A 126 8.85 -0.92 -11.06
C GLN A 126 7.44 -0.96 -11.65
N GLU A 127 7.25 -0.46 -12.87
CA GLU A 127 5.93 -0.52 -13.54
C GLU A 127 5.55 -1.97 -13.88
N ALA A 128 6.49 -2.75 -14.41
CA ALA A 128 6.26 -4.15 -14.75
C ALA A 128 5.92 -4.97 -13.51
N VAL A 129 6.63 -4.74 -12.41
CA VAL A 129 6.34 -5.37 -11.11
C VAL A 129 4.92 -5.01 -10.62
N ILE A 130 4.55 -3.73 -10.68
CA ILE A 130 3.21 -3.26 -10.31
C ILE A 130 2.12 -3.96 -11.13
N ARG A 131 2.32 -4.08 -12.46
CA ARG A 131 1.39 -4.78 -13.35
C ARG A 131 1.27 -6.26 -13.00
N GLN A 132 2.39 -6.92 -12.75
CA GLN A 132 2.41 -8.32 -12.32
C GLN A 132 1.61 -8.51 -11.04
N LYS A 133 1.85 -7.69 -10.01
CA LYS A 133 1.13 -7.76 -8.72
C LYS A 133 -0.37 -7.54 -8.86
N PHE A 134 -0.77 -6.59 -9.71
CA PHE A 134 -2.19 -6.39 -10.03
C PHE A 134 -2.80 -7.62 -10.68
N THR A 135 -2.15 -8.20 -11.68
CA THR A 135 -2.63 -9.40 -12.38
C THR A 135 -2.73 -10.60 -11.43
N THR A 136 -1.74 -10.79 -10.54
CA THR A 136 -1.77 -11.84 -9.50
C THR A 136 -2.97 -11.66 -8.58
N LEU A 137 -3.20 -10.46 -8.05
CA LEU A 137 -4.37 -10.16 -7.22
C LEU A 137 -5.68 -10.48 -7.96
N MET A 138 -5.80 -10.04 -9.20
CA MET A 138 -6.99 -10.28 -10.01
C MET A 138 -7.26 -11.77 -10.24
N GLU A 139 -6.20 -12.53 -10.56
CA GLU A 139 -6.29 -13.97 -10.73
C GLU A 139 -6.78 -14.66 -9.46
N SER A 140 -6.16 -14.37 -8.31
CA SER A 140 -6.56 -14.97 -7.03
C SER A 140 -7.99 -14.58 -6.63
N VAL A 141 -8.39 -13.32 -6.81
CA VAL A 141 -9.76 -12.86 -6.47
C VAL A 141 -10.81 -13.57 -7.33
N VAL A 142 -10.57 -13.68 -8.63
CA VAL A 142 -11.51 -14.35 -9.57
C VAL A 142 -11.56 -15.85 -9.31
N ARG A 143 -10.41 -16.50 -9.16
CA ARG A 143 -10.34 -17.96 -8.95
C ARG A 143 -11.03 -18.40 -7.66
N ASN A 144 -10.98 -17.57 -6.62
CA ASN A 144 -11.60 -17.86 -5.33
C ASN A 144 -13.02 -17.27 -5.19
N ASP A 145 -13.59 -16.70 -6.26
CA ASP A 145 -14.94 -16.13 -6.28
C ASP A 145 -15.19 -15.09 -5.16
N ILE A 146 -14.19 -14.23 -4.91
CA ILE A 146 -14.27 -13.22 -3.86
C ILE A 146 -14.86 -11.92 -4.42
N PRO A 147 -15.94 -11.36 -3.84
CA PRO A 147 -16.46 -10.06 -4.23
C PRO A 147 -15.40 -8.96 -4.14
N ALA A 148 -15.35 -8.08 -5.15
CA ALA A 148 -14.37 -7.00 -5.20
C ALA A 148 -14.94 -5.66 -5.65
N THR A 149 -14.45 -4.58 -5.03
CA THR A 149 -14.76 -3.19 -5.40
C THR A 149 -13.50 -2.49 -5.91
N PHE A 150 -13.53 -2.08 -7.18
CA PHE A 150 -12.48 -1.23 -7.76
C PHE A 150 -12.77 0.24 -7.54
N ILE A 151 -11.78 0.98 -7.04
CA ILE A 151 -11.87 2.41 -6.75
C ILE A 151 -10.76 3.15 -7.48
N ALA A 152 -11.10 4.10 -8.35
CA ALA A 152 -10.12 4.85 -9.13
C ALA A 152 -9.42 5.92 -8.29
N PHE A 153 -8.10 5.98 -8.36
CA PHE A 153 -7.28 7.09 -7.89
C PHE A 153 -6.93 8.01 -9.09
N PRO A 154 -7.00 9.36 -8.96
CA PRO A 154 -7.20 10.12 -7.72
C PRO A 154 -8.66 10.40 -7.37
N ARG A 155 -9.64 9.92 -8.15
CA ARG A 155 -11.07 10.19 -7.91
C ARG A 155 -11.52 9.88 -6.48
N LEU A 156 -10.97 8.85 -5.84
CA LEU A 156 -11.25 8.51 -4.43
C LEU A 156 -10.90 9.62 -3.43
N THR A 157 -10.05 10.58 -3.79
CA THR A 157 -9.70 11.74 -2.95
C THR A 157 -10.47 13.00 -3.32
N GLU A 158 -11.16 13.00 -4.46
CA GLU A 158 -11.72 14.21 -5.09
C GLU A 158 -13.25 14.18 -5.15
N ASP A 159 -13.84 12.99 -5.20
CA ASP A 159 -15.26 12.78 -5.47
C ASP A 159 -15.86 11.91 -4.35
N ALA A 160 -16.40 12.60 -3.35
CA ALA A 160 -17.04 11.98 -2.18
C ALA A 160 -18.23 11.09 -2.59
N GLU A 161 -19.06 11.55 -3.52
CA GLU A 161 -20.21 10.80 -4.01
C GLU A 161 -19.80 9.50 -4.68
N TYR A 162 -18.78 9.56 -5.53
CA TYR A 162 -18.20 8.36 -6.14
C TYR A 162 -17.68 7.37 -5.11
N LEU A 163 -16.90 7.85 -4.13
CA LEU A 163 -16.32 6.97 -3.13
C LEU A 163 -17.41 6.33 -2.26
N PHE A 164 -18.42 7.10 -1.83
CA PHE A 164 -19.58 6.60 -1.11
C PHE A 164 -20.29 5.47 -1.89
N ASN A 165 -20.63 5.74 -3.16
CA ASN A 165 -21.31 4.77 -4.02
C ASN A 165 -20.48 3.50 -4.24
N LYS A 166 -19.14 3.58 -4.17
CA LYS A 166 -18.27 2.40 -4.22
C LYS A 166 -18.26 1.62 -2.91
N LEU A 167 -18.14 2.31 -1.78
CA LEU A 167 -17.98 1.67 -0.48
C LEU A 167 -19.27 1.06 0.05
N VAL A 168 -20.45 1.59 -0.31
CA VAL A 168 -21.74 1.04 0.15
C VAL A 168 -21.96 -0.42 -0.28
N HIS A 169 -21.28 -0.89 -1.33
CA HIS A 169 -21.31 -2.30 -1.72
C HIS A 169 -20.64 -3.23 -0.70
N ALA A 170 -19.57 -2.77 -0.05
CA ALA A 170 -18.85 -3.51 0.99
C ALA A 170 -19.36 -3.16 2.40
N PHE A 171 -20.02 -2.01 2.56
CA PHE A 171 -20.51 -1.49 3.83
C PHE A 171 -21.93 -0.92 3.63
N PRO A 172 -22.97 -1.77 3.51
CA PRO A 172 -24.32 -1.34 3.16
C PRO A 172 -25.01 -0.52 4.25
N HIS A 173 -24.44 -0.47 5.46
CA HIS A 173 -24.91 0.34 6.59
C HIS A 173 -24.34 1.76 6.61
N LEU A 174 -23.47 2.14 5.66
CA LEU A 174 -22.93 3.50 5.62
C LEU A 174 -24.02 4.52 5.29
N GLU A 175 -24.15 5.51 6.15
CA GLU A 175 -25.03 6.65 5.97
C GLU A 175 -24.30 7.80 5.25
N ARG A 176 -24.98 8.44 4.31
CA ARG A 176 -24.35 9.46 3.45
C ARG A 176 -23.84 10.67 4.24
N ASP A 177 -24.60 11.14 5.22
CA ASP A 177 -24.22 12.32 6.03
C ASP A 177 -22.98 12.03 6.89
N ALA A 178 -22.93 10.86 7.54
CA ALA A 178 -21.78 10.43 8.32
C ALA A 178 -20.53 10.27 7.41
N PHE A 179 -20.73 9.71 6.22
CA PHE A 179 -19.68 9.61 5.20
C PHE A 179 -19.12 10.98 4.81
N ASP A 180 -19.97 11.95 4.46
CA ASP A 180 -19.51 13.25 4.00
C ASP A 180 -18.74 14.02 5.10
N ILE A 181 -19.13 13.85 6.37
CA ILE A 181 -18.40 14.40 7.52
C ILE A 181 -17.02 13.75 7.64
N ALA A 182 -16.96 12.41 7.65
CA ALA A 182 -15.72 11.67 7.79
C ALA A 182 -14.76 11.94 6.62
N PHE A 183 -15.27 11.97 5.38
CA PHE A 183 -14.50 12.25 4.17
C PHE A 183 -13.81 13.61 4.25
N LYS A 184 -14.55 14.66 4.63
CA LYS A 184 -13.99 16.01 4.81
C LYS A 184 -12.93 16.08 5.91
N ALA A 185 -13.04 15.24 6.94
CA ALA A 185 -12.09 15.22 8.05
C ALA A 185 -10.74 14.57 7.67
N VAL A 186 -10.73 13.59 6.76
CA VAL A 186 -9.53 12.79 6.45
C VAL A 186 -8.86 13.12 5.13
N VAL A 187 -9.62 13.66 4.16
CA VAL A 187 -9.10 13.95 2.83
C VAL A 187 -8.18 15.16 2.87
N ARG A 188 -7.02 15.01 2.23
CA ARG A 188 -5.98 16.04 2.09
C ARG A 188 -5.65 16.19 0.60
N PRO A 189 -6.43 16.99 -0.17
CA PRO A 189 -6.22 17.12 -1.61
C PRO A 189 -4.84 17.69 -1.97
N GLU A 190 -4.28 18.53 -1.09
CA GLU A 190 -3.00 19.22 -1.27
C GLU A 190 -1.79 18.28 -1.36
N ILE A 191 -1.91 17.03 -0.89
CA ILE A 191 -0.85 16.02 -0.96
C ILE A 191 -1.06 15.01 -2.09
N VAL A 192 -2.06 15.21 -2.95
CA VAL A 192 -2.38 14.33 -4.09
C VAL A 192 -1.59 14.77 -5.32
N HIS A 193 -0.72 13.88 -5.81
CA HIS A 193 0.00 14.11 -7.06
C HIS A 193 -0.76 13.47 -8.22
N HIS A 194 -1.34 14.28 -9.12
CA HIS A 194 -2.07 13.81 -10.29
C HIS A 194 -1.16 13.30 -11.42
N LYS A 195 0.07 13.84 -11.51
CA LYS A 195 1.11 13.40 -12.46
C LYS A 195 2.47 13.49 -11.79
N PHE A 196 3.27 12.43 -11.93
CA PHE A 196 4.70 12.53 -11.66
C PHE A 196 5.40 12.78 -12.99
N VAL A 197 6.20 13.84 -13.07
CA VAL A 197 7.15 13.99 -14.18
C VAL A 197 8.27 13.01 -13.89
N ASP A 198 8.46 12.02 -14.75
CA ASP A 198 9.54 11.05 -14.60
C ASP A 198 10.87 11.81 -14.73
N PRO A 199 11.74 11.82 -13.69
CA PRO A 199 13.06 12.45 -13.82
C PRO A 199 13.99 11.66 -14.74
N THR A 200 13.57 10.47 -15.18
CA THR A 200 14.36 9.58 -16.04
C THR A 200 14.26 10.03 -17.50
N PRO A 201 15.37 10.41 -18.17
CA PRO A 201 15.36 10.65 -19.61
C PRO A 201 14.86 9.39 -20.33
N ALA A 202 13.99 9.57 -21.33
CA ALA A 202 13.42 8.49 -22.15
C ALA A 202 14.47 7.52 -22.76
N ALA A 203 15.74 7.93 -22.80
CA ALA A 203 16.87 7.17 -23.33
C ALA A 203 17.33 5.96 -22.48
N LEU A 204 16.79 5.74 -21.27
CA LEU A 204 17.16 4.59 -20.42
C LEU A 204 16.09 3.48 -20.35
N ILE A 205 14.98 3.61 -21.08
CA ILE A 205 13.93 2.60 -21.14
C ILE A 205 14.23 1.67 -22.33
N THR A 206 15.17 0.75 -22.16
CA THR A 206 15.19 -0.46 -23.00
C THR A 206 14.23 -1.46 -22.36
N PRO A 207 13.13 -1.87 -23.03
CA PRO A 207 12.25 -2.89 -22.49
C PRO A 207 13.02 -4.20 -22.45
N VAL A 208 13.28 -4.70 -21.24
CA VAL A 208 13.86 -6.04 -21.08
C VAL A 208 12.69 -7.03 -21.09
N THR A 209 12.55 -7.77 -22.20
CA THR A 209 11.84 -9.05 -22.19
C THR A 209 12.65 -10.01 -21.34
N GLN A 210 12.32 -10.16 -20.06
CA GLN A 210 12.85 -11.23 -19.22
C GLN A 210 11.72 -12.04 -18.60
N ALA A 211 11.84 -13.36 -18.75
CA ALA A 211 11.06 -14.37 -18.06
C ALA A 211 11.16 -14.17 -16.52
N PRO A 212 10.16 -14.63 -15.74
CA PRO A 212 10.10 -14.36 -14.31
C PRO A 212 11.35 -14.89 -13.60
N VAL A 213 12.15 -13.96 -13.05
CA VAL A 213 13.24 -14.29 -12.14
C VAL A 213 12.61 -14.54 -10.76
N ARG A 214 12.66 -15.79 -10.29
CA ARG A 214 12.43 -16.11 -8.89
C ARG A 214 13.58 -15.49 -8.09
N VAL A 215 13.31 -14.42 -7.36
CA VAL A 215 14.26 -13.88 -6.38
C VAL A 215 14.00 -14.61 -5.07
N ASP A 216 14.88 -15.56 -4.73
CA ASP A 216 14.90 -16.15 -3.40
C ASP A 216 15.30 -15.08 -2.39
N HIS A 217 14.36 -14.67 -1.54
CA HIS A 217 14.61 -13.76 -0.43
C HIS A 217 15.42 -14.46 0.66
N LYS A 218 16.75 -14.47 0.55
CA LYS A 218 17.61 -14.81 1.68
C LYS A 218 17.57 -13.65 2.68
N ARG A 219 17.10 -13.90 3.91
CA ARG A 219 17.19 -12.91 5.00
C ARG A 219 18.65 -12.48 5.18
N PRO A 220 18.93 -11.17 5.31
CA PRO A 220 20.29 -10.69 5.57
C PRO A 220 20.79 -11.23 6.90
N SER A 221 22.10 -11.45 6.95
CA SER A 221 22.82 -11.86 8.15
C SER A 221 22.82 -10.74 9.20
N ALA A 222 23.05 -11.10 10.47
CA ALA A 222 23.13 -10.13 11.56
C ALA A 222 24.23 -9.07 11.33
N GLU A 223 25.29 -9.41 10.58
CA GLU A 223 26.37 -8.51 10.22
C GLU A 223 25.93 -7.45 9.20
N GLU A 224 25.14 -7.84 8.20
CA GLU A 224 24.59 -6.91 7.20
C GLU A 224 23.58 -5.93 7.84
N ILE A 225 22.81 -6.41 8.82
CA ILE A 225 21.91 -5.57 9.62
C ILE A 225 22.72 -4.58 10.46
N ALA A 226 23.82 -5.01 11.08
CA ALA A 226 24.67 -4.15 11.90
C ALA A 226 25.34 -3.04 11.08
N VAL A 227 25.79 -3.34 9.85
CA VAL A 227 26.35 -2.34 8.93
C VAL A 227 25.30 -1.31 8.53
N TYR A 228 24.07 -1.75 8.26
CA TYR A 228 22.96 -0.87 7.92
C TYR A 228 22.53 0.02 9.10
N VAL A 229 22.47 -0.51 10.32
CA VAL A 229 22.17 0.29 11.53
C VAL A 229 23.27 1.33 11.78
N ASN A 230 24.54 0.95 11.62
CA ASN A 230 25.65 1.89 11.81
C ASN A 230 25.69 2.99 10.74
N SER A 231 25.28 2.72 9.50
CA SER A 231 25.18 3.75 8.47
C SER A 231 24.03 4.74 8.75
N LEU A 232 22.94 4.27 9.35
CA LEU A 232 21.82 5.13 9.79
C LEU A 232 22.17 6.00 11.00
N VAL A 233 22.95 5.48 11.95
CA VAL A 233 23.48 6.28 13.08
C VAL A 233 24.45 7.35 12.58
N SER A 234 25.35 6.99 11.67
CA SER A 234 26.34 7.92 11.09
C SER A 234 25.69 9.01 10.23
N SER A 235 24.51 8.75 9.68
CA SER A 235 23.73 9.71 8.89
C SER A 235 22.75 10.54 9.74
N GLY A 236 22.81 10.43 11.07
CA GLY A 236 21.95 11.19 12.00
C GLY A 236 20.49 10.75 12.03
N TYR A 237 20.16 9.59 11.43
CA TYR A 237 18.80 9.06 11.34
C TYR A 237 18.38 8.27 12.59
N VAL A 238 19.34 7.86 13.42
CA VAL A 238 19.11 7.20 14.72
C VAL A 238 19.96 7.92 15.77
N MET A 239 19.31 8.61 16.70
CA MET A 239 19.98 9.08 17.92
C MET A 239 20.20 7.87 18.81
N MET A 240 21.46 7.52 19.09
CA MET A 240 21.78 6.59 20.18
C MET A 240 21.28 7.21 21.49
N SER A 241 20.24 6.63 22.10
CA SER A 241 20.00 6.91 23.51
C SER A 241 21.14 6.25 24.27
N SER A 242 22.00 7.06 24.89
CA SER A 242 22.94 6.58 25.89
C SER A 242 22.13 5.99 27.04
N ALA A 243 22.12 4.66 27.14
CA ALA A 243 21.69 3.97 28.34
C ALA A 243 22.80 4.13 29.39
N SER A 244 22.49 4.88 30.44
CA SER A 244 23.08 4.75 31.78
C SER A 244 22.20 3.84 32.62
#